data_AF-A0A2J8A5G3-F1
#
_entry.id   AF-A0A2J8A5G3-F1
#
_cell.length_a   1.000
_cell.length_b   1.000
_cell.length_c   1.000
_cell.angle_alpha   90.00
_cell.angle_beta   90.00
_cell.angle_gamma   90.00
#
_symmetry.space_group_name_H-M   'P 1'
#
loop_
_entity.id
_entity.type
_entity.pdbx_description
1 polymer ?
#
loop_
_entity_poly.entity_id
_entity_poly.type
_entity_poly.pdbx_seq_one_letter_code
_entity_poly.pdbx_strand_id
1 'polypeptide(L)'
;MAWGGSKKPDALAGLTKETQDLLSGVMKDRGLSQRALQDVASSIQRGDSAWVGHLNSGTAAFQAPRSKAAQLVKAPKVGGGGPLAPPLPGRFGGKKLQGEILRDSPAERDMFVGGAPVTDREAEKDRLSKVIVDEVRERLTFLESMKAMGRGGEYEVTIRAEVAARLRELEKLGVPIK
;
A
#
# COMPACT_ATOMS: atom_id res chain seq x y z
N MET A 1 17.41 -36.33 -17.47
CA MET A 1 17.54 -34.86 -17.39
C MET A 1 16.70 -34.38 -16.23
N ALA A 2 17.31 -34.05 -15.08
CA ALA A 2 16.61 -33.54 -13.91
C ALA A 2 16.53 -32.01 -14.01
N TRP A 3 15.32 -31.47 -14.08
CA TRP A 3 15.08 -30.03 -14.05
C TRP A 3 15.33 -29.55 -12.61
N GLY A 4 16.42 -28.81 -12.42
CA GLY A 4 16.79 -28.23 -11.14
C GLY A 4 15.71 -27.26 -10.66
N GLY A 5 15.05 -27.62 -9.55
CA GLY A 5 14.14 -26.72 -8.84
C GLY A 5 14.92 -25.50 -8.36
N SER A 6 14.69 -24.35 -9.00
CA SER A 6 15.14 -23.06 -8.48
C SER A 6 14.42 -22.80 -7.16
N LYS A 7 15.11 -23.05 -6.04
CA LYS A 7 14.73 -22.49 -4.74
C LYS A 7 14.76 -20.97 -4.91
N LYS A 8 13.59 -20.34 -4.90
CA LYS A 8 13.51 -18.88 -4.84
C LYS A 8 14.22 -18.45 -3.54
N PRO A 9 15.17 -17.51 -3.57
CA PRO A 9 15.74 -16.98 -2.34
C PRO A 9 14.59 -16.31 -1.57
N ASP A 10 14.35 -16.78 -0.36
CA ASP A 10 13.43 -16.13 0.57
C ASP A 10 14.02 -14.75 0.88
N ALA A 11 13.46 -13.72 0.25
CA ALA A 11 13.93 -12.34 0.38
C ALA A 11 13.89 -11.85 1.84
N LEU A 12 13.18 -12.56 2.72
CA LEU A 12 13.00 -12.25 4.14
C LEU A 12 13.83 -13.15 5.07
N ALA A 13 14.72 -14.00 4.55
CA ALA A 13 15.48 -14.99 5.33
C ALA A 13 16.40 -14.43 6.44
N GLY A 14 16.63 -13.11 6.47
CA GLY A 14 17.39 -12.42 7.51
C GLY A 14 16.55 -11.80 8.64
N LEU A 15 15.21 -11.90 8.57
CA LEU A 15 14.31 -11.35 9.59
C LEU A 15 13.89 -12.43 10.61
N THR A 16 13.47 -11.97 11.79
CA THR A 16 12.80 -12.86 12.75
C THR A 16 11.50 -13.39 12.14
N LYS A 17 11.17 -14.65 12.42
CA LYS A 17 9.99 -15.32 11.88
C LYS A 17 8.70 -14.54 12.15
N GLU A 18 8.58 -13.95 13.33
CA GLU A 18 7.46 -13.08 13.72
C GLU A 18 7.35 -11.84 12.82
N THR A 19 8.49 -11.22 12.48
CA THR A 19 8.50 -10.04 11.60
C THR A 19 8.19 -10.44 10.16
N GLN A 20 8.64 -11.61 9.72
CA GLN A 20 8.31 -12.16 8.40
C GLN A 20 6.81 -12.44 8.27
N ASP A 21 6.19 -13.04 9.28
CA ASP A 21 4.76 -13.36 9.30
C ASP A 21 3.91 -12.09 9.35
N LEU A 22 4.29 -11.12 10.19
CA LEU A 22 3.59 -9.83 10.29
C LEU A 22 3.69 -9.04 8.99
N LEU A 23 4.88 -8.97 8.39
CA LEU A 23 5.09 -8.26 7.13
C LEU A 23 4.31 -8.93 5.99
N SER A 24 4.31 -10.27 5.92
CA SER A 24 3.53 -11.05 4.96
C SER A 24 2.02 -10.80 5.10
N GLY A 25 1.51 -10.73 6.34
CA GLY A 25 0.11 -10.40 6.63
C GLY A 25 -0.26 -9.00 6.13
N VAL A 26 0.49 -7.98 6.54
CA VAL A 26 0.28 -6.59 6.10
C VAL A 26 0.38 -6.46 4.58
N MET A 27 1.27 -7.22 3.95
CA MET A 27 1.46 -7.22 2.51
C MET A 27 0.28 -7.83 1.75
N LYS A 28 -0.28 -8.93 2.27
CA LYS A 28 -1.44 -9.60 1.69
C LYS A 28 -2.70 -8.76 1.83
N ASP A 29 -2.90 -8.15 2.99
CA ASP A 29 -4.05 -7.30 3.28
C ASP A 29 -4.07 -6.03 2.41
N ARG A 30 -2.89 -5.54 2.02
CA ARG A 30 -2.73 -4.39 1.12
C ARG A 30 -2.68 -4.74 -0.37
N GLY A 31 -2.73 -6.02 -0.74
CA GLY A 31 -2.67 -6.44 -2.14
C GLY A 31 -1.36 -6.08 -2.85
N LEU A 32 -0.24 -6.03 -2.11
CA LEU A 32 1.06 -5.63 -2.66
C LEU A 32 1.56 -6.62 -3.72
N SER A 33 2.03 -6.09 -4.86
CA SER A 33 2.60 -6.92 -5.92
C SER A 33 3.89 -7.62 -5.47
N GLN A 34 4.19 -8.79 -6.04
CA GLN A 34 5.43 -9.55 -5.78
C GLN A 34 6.70 -8.72 -5.93
N ARG A 35 6.70 -7.73 -6.83
CA ARG A 35 7.83 -6.80 -7.02
C ARG A 35 7.99 -5.84 -5.85
N ALA A 36 6.88 -5.29 -5.35
CA ALA A 36 6.90 -4.43 -4.18
C ALA A 36 7.40 -5.20 -2.93
N LEU A 37 7.11 -6.51 -2.83
CA LEU A 37 7.66 -7.36 -1.78
C LEU A 37 9.19 -7.41 -1.84
N GLN A 38 9.75 -7.58 -3.05
CA GLN A 38 11.20 -7.61 -3.25
C GLN A 38 11.86 -6.26 -2.92
N ASP A 39 11.20 -5.15 -3.26
CA ASP A 39 11.71 -3.81 -2.96
C ASP A 39 11.73 -3.53 -1.44
N VAL A 40 10.66 -3.88 -0.73
CA VAL A 40 10.58 -3.78 0.75
C VAL A 40 11.65 -4.65 1.40
N ALA A 41 11.75 -5.92 0.99
CA ALA A 41 12.74 -6.85 1.53
C ALA A 41 14.18 -6.37 1.29
N SER A 42 14.47 -5.86 0.08
CA SER A 42 15.78 -5.30 -0.26
C SER A 42 16.11 -4.05 0.54
N SER A 43 15.12 -3.19 0.82
CA SER A 43 15.31 -1.99 1.64
C SER A 43 15.58 -2.34 3.10
N ILE A 44 14.87 -3.34 3.64
CA ILE A 44 15.10 -3.84 5.01
C ILE A 44 16.51 -4.43 5.14
N GLN A 45 16.93 -5.28 4.18
CA GLN A 45 18.27 -5.87 4.19
C GLN A 45 19.39 -4.81 4.11
N ARG A 46 19.14 -3.70 3.41
CA ARG A 46 20.07 -2.57 3.34
C ARG A 46 20.05 -1.67 4.57
N GLY A 47 19.11 -1.88 5.51
CA GLY A 47 18.92 -1.01 6.67
C GLY A 47 18.36 0.38 6.31
N ASP A 48 17.75 0.53 5.14
CA ASP A 48 17.24 1.81 4.65
C ASP A 48 15.76 1.98 5.00
N SER A 49 15.40 3.10 5.64
CA SER A 49 14.05 3.54 5.99
C SER A 49 13.07 3.66 4.81
N ALA A 50 13.55 3.64 3.57
CA ALA A 50 12.73 3.67 2.36
C ALA A 50 11.68 2.54 2.30
N TRP A 51 11.85 1.45 3.05
CA TRP A 51 10.88 0.34 3.16
C TRP A 51 9.49 0.81 3.64
N VAL A 52 9.45 1.84 4.50
CA VAL A 52 8.19 2.43 4.98
C VAL A 52 7.45 3.13 3.83
N GLY A 53 8.20 3.81 2.96
CA GLY A 53 7.65 4.43 1.75
C GLY A 53 7.09 3.39 0.79
N HIS A 54 7.79 2.26 0.61
CA HIS A 54 7.34 1.17 -0.26
C HIS A 54 6.09 0.45 0.27
N LEU A 55 5.91 0.35 1.59
CA LEU A 55 4.69 -0.22 2.19
C LEU A 55 3.47 0.68 2.11
N ASN A 56 3.68 2.00 2.13
CA ASN A 56 2.60 3.00 2.08
C ASN A 56 2.26 3.44 0.66
N SER A 57 3.18 3.27 -0.29
CA SER A 57 2.92 3.54 -1.69
C SER A 57 2.21 2.34 -2.32
N GLY A 58 0.88 2.36 -2.36
CA GLY A 58 0.04 1.38 -3.08
C GLY A 58 0.36 1.27 -4.58
N THR A 59 1.26 2.12 -5.07
CA THR A 59 1.98 1.95 -6.32
C THR A 59 3.46 2.05 -5.97
N ALA A 60 4.19 0.93 -6.00
CA ALA A 60 5.65 1.00 -6.09
C ALA A 60 5.93 1.83 -7.34
N ALA A 61 6.36 3.08 -7.14
CA ALA A 61 6.62 4.03 -8.21
C ALA A 61 7.49 3.31 -9.24
N PHE A 62 6.99 3.18 -10.46
CA PHE A 62 7.73 2.56 -11.54
C PHE A 62 9.00 3.39 -11.77
N GLN A 63 10.10 2.98 -11.16
CA GLN A 63 11.42 3.38 -11.57
C GLN A 63 11.84 2.39 -12.65
N ALA A 64 11.80 2.87 -13.90
CA ALA A 64 12.47 2.18 -14.98
C ALA A 64 13.93 1.92 -14.52
N PRO A 65 14.44 0.69 -14.61
CA PRO A 65 15.82 0.42 -14.27
C PRO A 65 16.70 1.38 -15.07
N ARG A 66 17.53 2.17 -14.38
CA ARG A 66 18.56 3.00 -15.02
C ARG A 66 19.61 2.06 -15.61
N SER A 67 19.29 1.45 -16.75
CA SER A 67 20.23 0.64 -17.48
C SER A 67 21.34 1.55 -18.00
N LYS A 68 22.50 1.50 -17.35
CA LYS A 68 23.81 1.81 -17.96
C LYS A 68 24.24 0.71 -18.95
N ALA A 69 23.27 0.03 -19.57
CA ALA A 69 23.58 -0.89 -20.65
C ALA A 69 23.84 -0.03 -21.88
N ALA A 70 25.09 0.02 -22.32
CA ALA A 70 25.44 0.55 -23.63
C ALA A 70 24.47 -0.01 -24.66
N GLN A 71 23.86 0.84 -25.47
CA GLN A 71 22.98 0.43 -26.56
C GLN A 71 23.82 -0.36 -27.58
N LEU A 72 23.96 -1.67 -27.36
CA LEU A 72 24.77 -2.55 -28.21
C LEU A 72 24.01 -3.06 -29.44
N VAL A 73 22.79 -2.58 -29.66
CA VAL A 73 21.98 -3.01 -30.80
C VAL A 73 21.65 -1.79 -31.66
N LYS A 74 22.48 -1.61 -32.68
CA LYS A 74 22.19 -0.71 -33.80
C LYS A 74 20.97 -1.25 -34.52
N ALA A 75 19.80 -0.65 -34.28
CA ALA A 75 18.58 -1.01 -35.00
C ALA A 75 18.84 -0.90 -36.51
N PRO A 76 18.52 -1.92 -37.32
CA PRO A 76 18.71 -1.86 -38.75
C PRO A 76 17.80 -0.77 -39.32
N LYS A 77 18.40 0.16 -40.06
CA LYS A 77 17.72 1.25 -40.75
C LYS A 77 16.92 0.66 -41.92
N VAL A 78 15.63 0.43 -41.71
CA VAL A 78 14.74 -0.10 -42.76
C VAL A 78 14.36 1.04 -43.71
N GLY A 79 15.10 1.15 -44.81
CA GLY A 79 14.85 2.09 -45.88
C GLY A 79 15.91 1.94 -46.97
N GLY A 80 15.59 1.21 -48.03
CA GLY A 80 16.47 1.06 -49.19
C GLY A 80 16.13 -0.19 -49.99
N GLY A 81 15.61 0.00 -51.20
CA GLY A 81 15.08 -1.04 -52.07
C GLY A 81 16.08 -2.12 -52.48
N GLY A 82 15.58 -3.35 -52.56
CA GLY A 82 16.23 -4.51 -53.15
C GLY A 82 15.15 -5.54 -53.52
N PRO A 83 15.38 -6.43 -54.51
CA PRO A 83 14.32 -7.15 -55.19
C PRO A 83 13.71 -8.27 -54.34
N LEU A 84 12.39 -8.30 -54.37
CA LEU A 84 11.41 -9.35 -54.05
C LEU A 84 11.99 -10.70 -53.56
N ALA A 85 11.98 -10.90 -52.24
CA ALA A 85 11.95 -12.25 -51.67
C ALA A 85 10.55 -12.86 -51.88
N PRO A 86 10.42 -14.18 -52.14
CA PRO A 86 9.11 -14.82 -52.27
C PRO A 86 8.35 -14.77 -50.94
N PRO A 87 7.00 -14.64 -50.97
CA PRO A 87 6.21 -14.56 -49.76
C PRO A 87 6.30 -15.87 -48.98
N LEU A 88 6.77 -15.80 -47.73
CA LEU A 88 6.71 -16.92 -46.79
C LEU A 88 5.24 -17.26 -46.50
N PRO A 89 4.80 -18.52 -46.66
CA PRO A 89 3.44 -18.91 -46.34
C PRO A 89 3.24 -18.94 -44.82
N GLY A 90 2.26 -18.19 -44.33
CA GLY A 90 1.60 -18.51 -43.07
C GLY A 90 2.09 -17.83 -41.80
N ARG A 91 2.49 -16.55 -41.81
CA ARG A 91 2.73 -15.84 -40.53
C ARG A 91 2.32 -14.38 -40.58
N PHE A 92 1.10 -14.09 -40.14
CA PHE A 92 0.66 -12.92 -39.34
C PHE A 92 -0.89 -12.87 -39.27
N GLY A 93 -1.54 -13.97 -38.88
CA GLY A 93 -3.00 -14.06 -38.73
C GLY A 93 -3.52 -13.55 -37.38
N GLY A 94 -3.09 -12.36 -36.93
CA GLY A 94 -3.50 -11.84 -35.61
C GLY A 94 -3.73 -10.33 -35.53
N LYS A 95 -3.55 -9.60 -36.63
CA LYS A 95 -3.83 -8.17 -36.68
C LYS A 95 -5.17 -7.98 -37.36
N LYS A 96 -6.25 -7.97 -36.56
CA LYS A 96 -7.55 -7.47 -37.04
C LYS A 96 -7.37 -6.04 -37.52
N LEU A 97 -7.95 -5.70 -38.67
CA LEU A 97 -7.97 -4.32 -39.16
C LEU A 97 -8.75 -3.45 -38.17
N GLN A 98 -8.41 -2.16 -38.06
CA GLN A 98 -9.04 -1.24 -37.11
C GLN A 98 -10.58 -1.25 -37.22
N GLY A 99 -11.12 -1.48 -38.43
CA GLY A 99 -12.55 -1.64 -38.67
C GLY A 99 -13.18 -2.90 -38.05
N GLU A 100 -12.45 -4.02 -37.97
CA GLU A 100 -12.91 -5.22 -37.24
C GLU A 100 -12.82 -5.03 -35.73
N ILE A 101 -11.79 -4.33 -35.24
CA ILE A 101 -11.63 -4.04 -33.80
C ILE A 101 -12.78 -3.18 -33.29
N LEU A 102 -13.22 -2.18 -34.07
CA LEU A 102 -14.38 -1.34 -33.72
C LEU A 102 -15.72 -2.09 -33.79
N ARG A 103 -15.79 -3.18 -34.56
CA ARG A 103 -17.04 -3.93 -34.79
C ARG A 103 -17.25 -5.03 -33.75
N ASP A 104 -16.17 -5.68 -33.31
CA ASP A 104 -16.21 -6.81 -32.37
C ASP A 104 -16.14 -6.40 -30.90
N SER A 105 -15.81 -5.14 -30.60
CA SER A 105 -15.68 -4.65 -29.23
C SER A 105 -16.52 -3.38 -29.05
N PRO A 106 -17.83 -3.51 -28.74
CA PRO A 106 -18.54 -2.37 -28.17
C PRO A 106 -17.74 -1.93 -26.96
N ALA A 107 -17.36 -0.66 -26.93
CA ALA A 107 -16.57 -0.09 -25.86
C ALA A 107 -17.43 0.00 -24.58
N GLU A 108 -17.72 -1.14 -23.97
CA GLU A 108 -18.02 -1.24 -22.55
C GLU A 108 -16.71 -0.93 -21.84
N ARG A 109 -16.36 0.37 -21.83
CA ARG A 109 -15.39 0.89 -20.89
C ARG A 109 -15.97 0.56 -19.53
N ASP A 110 -15.42 -0.48 -18.91
CA ASP A 110 -15.61 -0.76 -17.50
C ASP A 110 -15.44 0.58 -16.78
N MET A 111 -16.57 1.15 -16.37
CA MET A 111 -16.59 2.41 -15.65
C MET A 111 -16.00 2.06 -14.30
N PHE A 112 -14.69 2.22 -14.18
CA PHE A 112 -14.00 2.11 -12.91
C PHE A 112 -14.67 3.13 -11.98
N VAL A 113 -15.60 2.65 -11.15
CA VAL A 113 -16.23 3.41 -10.08
C VAL A 113 -15.19 3.49 -8.98
N GLY A 114 -14.15 4.28 -9.24
CA GLY A 114 -13.06 4.53 -8.30
C GLY A 114 -13.62 5.23 -7.07
N GLY A 115 -13.98 4.44 -6.07
CA GLY A 115 -14.33 4.90 -4.73
C GLY A 115 -13.90 3.83 -3.75
N ALA A 116 -13.00 4.17 -2.84
CA ALA A 116 -12.83 3.38 -1.62
C ALA A 116 -14.23 3.17 -0.98
N PRO A 117 -14.49 2.03 -0.31
CA PRO A 117 -15.76 1.81 0.37
C PRO A 117 -16.12 3.07 1.15
N VAL A 118 -17.28 3.64 0.85
CA VAL A 118 -17.77 4.85 1.51
C VAL A 118 -18.02 4.46 2.95
N THR A 119 -16.99 4.62 3.80
CA THR A 119 -17.18 4.53 5.23
C THR A 119 -18.10 5.67 5.60
N ASP A 120 -19.21 5.33 6.23
CA ASP A 120 -20.17 6.31 6.71
C ASP A 120 -19.44 7.23 7.69
N ARG A 121 -19.26 8.49 7.27
CA ARG A 121 -18.50 9.50 8.01
C ARG A 121 -19.16 9.81 9.35
N GLU A 122 -20.49 9.67 9.45
CA GLU A 122 -21.21 9.88 10.70
C GLU A 122 -21.02 8.70 11.64
N ALA A 123 -21.11 7.47 11.13
CA ALA A 123 -20.86 6.26 11.92
C ALA A 123 -19.43 6.23 12.47
N GLU A 124 -18.44 6.64 11.69
CA GLU A 124 -17.04 6.71 12.16
C GLU A 124 -16.84 7.82 13.20
N LYS A 125 -17.49 8.97 13.03
CA LYS A 125 -17.48 10.03 14.06
C LYS A 125 -18.07 9.56 15.38
N ASP A 126 -19.19 8.83 15.34
CA ASP A 126 -19.84 8.29 16.54
C ASP A 126 -18.98 7.22 17.21
N ARG A 127 -18.34 6.36 16.41
CA ARG A 127 -17.37 5.39 16.92
C ARG A 127 -16.20 6.06 17.63
N LEU A 128 -15.60 7.08 17.00
CA LEU A 128 -14.45 7.80 17.57
C LEU A 128 -14.85 8.62 18.80
N SER A 129 -16.01 9.26 18.78
CA SER A 129 -16.50 10.05 19.93
C SER A 129 -16.71 9.17 21.15
N LYS A 130 -17.31 7.98 20.97
CA LYS A 130 -17.52 7.00 22.03
C LYS A 130 -16.20 6.57 22.67
N VAL A 131 -15.19 6.24 21.85
CA VAL A 131 -13.85 5.86 22.33
C VAL A 131 -13.24 6.98 23.18
N ILE A 132 -13.30 8.23 22.71
CA ILE A 132 -12.72 9.35 23.46
C ILE A 132 -13.46 9.59 24.79
N VAL A 133 -14.79 9.46 24.82
CA VAL A 133 -15.58 9.59 26.05
C VAL A 133 -15.22 8.49 27.05
N ASP A 134 -15.06 7.24 26.59
CA ASP A 134 -14.67 6.12 27.43
C ASP A 134 -13.27 6.35 28.04
N GLU A 135 -12.31 6.84 27.25
CA GLU A 135 -10.97 7.19 27.74
C GLU A 135 -11.00 8.30 28.80
N VAL A 136 -11.79 9.36 28.58
CA VAL A 136 -11.94 10.45 29.57
C VAL A 136 -12.50 9.88 30.88
N ARG A 137 -13.49 9.01 30.81
CA ARG A 137 -14.08 8.36 31.99
C ARG A 137 -13.05 7.53 32.74
N GLU A 138 -12.27 6.71 32.03
CA GLU A 138 -11.20 5.89 32.62
C GLU A 138 -10.19 6.77 33.37
N ARG A 139 -9.74 7.87 32.77
CA ARG A 139 -8.78 8.80 33.39
C ARG A 139 -9.34 9.46 34.66
N LEU A 140 -10.62 9.82 34.66
CA LEU A 140 -11.27 10.38 35.84
C LEU A 140 -11.44 9.34 36.97
N THR A 141 -11.85 8.11 36.63
CA THR A 141 -11.94 7.01 37.61
C THR A 141 -10.57 6.65 38.19
N PHE A 142 -9.52 6.70 37.36
CA PHE A 142 -8.15 6.53 37.82
C PHE A 142 -7.75 7.64 38.80
N LEU A 143 -8.01 8.91 38.48
CA LEU A 143 -7.72 10.03 39.38
C LEU A 143 -8.47 9.90 40.71
N GLU A 144 -9.74 9.50 40.67
CA GLU A 144 -10.55 9.28 41.87
C GLU A 144 -9.96 8.17 42.76
N SER A 145 -9.53 7.06 42.14
CA SER A 145 -8.84 5.97 42.85
C SER A 145 -7.53 6.45 43.49
N MET A 146 -6.74 7.26 42.77
CA MET A 146 -5.49 7.82 43.30
C MET A 146 -5.74 8.84 44.41
N LYS A 147 -6.82 9.63 44.32
CA LYS A 147 -7.27 10.55 45.37
C LYS A 147 -7.67 9.80 46.64
N ALA A 148 -8.40 8.69 46.51
CA ALA A 148 -8.78 7.84 47.64
C ALA A 148 -7.56 7.25 48.37
N MET A 149 -6.45 7.01 47.65
CA MET A 149 -5.17 6.57 48.21
C MET A 149 -4.26 7.70 48.71
N GLY A 150 -4.73 8.96 48.68
CA GLY A 150 -3.94 10.12 49.11
C GLY A 150 -2.82 10.55 48.14
N ARG A 151 -2.73 9.93 46.97
CA ARG A 151 -1.73 10.23 45.92
C ARG A 151 -2.28 11.05 44.76
N GLY A 152 -3.50 11.53 44.85
CA GLY A 152 -4.18 12.26 43.77
C GLY A 152 -3.42 13.49 43.26
N GLY A 153 -2.73 14.21 44.16
CA GLY A 153 -1.97 15.42 43.80
C GLY A 153 -0.83 15.16 42.81
N GLU A 154 -0.21 13.99 42.84
CA GLU A 154 0.88 13.61 41.91
C GLU A 154 0.38 13.48 40.47
N TYR A 155 -0.87 13.04 40.29
CA TYR A 155 -1.44 12.70 38.99
C TYR A 155 -2.43 13.74 38.46
N GLU A 156 -2.93 14.63 39.31
CA GLU A 156 -3.99 15.58 38.97
C GLU A 156 -3.62 16.52 37.82
N VAL A 157 -2.40 17.05 37.80
CA VAL A 157 -1.94 17.95 36.72
C VAL A 157 -1.86 17.21 35.39
N THR A 158 -1.25 16.01 35.38
CA THR A 158 -1.08 15.19 34.17
C THR A 158 -2.42 14.73 33.63
N ILE A 159 -3.30 14.19 34.48
CA ILE A 159 -4.61 13.69 34.07
C ILE A 159 -5.50 14.82 33.55
N ARG A 160 -5.48 16.00 34.19
CA ARG A 160 -6.23 17.16 33.67
C ARG A 160 -5.74 17.57 32.28
N ALA A 161 -4.43 17.53 32.03
CA ALA A 161 -3.87 17.84 30.72
C ALA A 161 -4.30 16.81 29.64
N GLU A 162 -4.30 15.51 29.99
CA GLU A 162 -4.77 14.43 29.11
C GLU A 162 -6.27 14.57 28.81
N VAL A 163 -7.11 14.79 29.83
CA VAL A 163 -8.55 15.02 29.65
C VAL A 163 -8.79 16.25 28.75
N ALA A 164 -8.08 17.35 28.97
CA ALA A 164 -8.19 18.53 28.12
C ALA A 164 -7.72 18.29 26.67
N ALA A 165 -6.76 17.38 26.44
CA ALA A 165 -6.38 16.97 25.10
C ALA A 165 -7.50 16.17 24.41
N ARG A 166 -8.12 15.23 25.12
CA ARG A 166 -9.24 14.42 24.63
C ARG A 166 -10.50 15.23 24.34
N LEU A 167 -10.84 16.21 25.19
CA LEU A 167 -11.95 17.13 24.92
C LEU A 167 -11.73 17.95 23.63
N ARG A 168 -10.49 18.41 23.38
CA ARG A 168 -10.15 19.08 22.12
C ARG A 168 -10.26 18.15 20.90
N GLU A 169 -10.06 16.85 21.06
CA GLU A 169 -10.30 15.87 19.99
C GLU A 169 -11.80 15.69 19.71
N LEU A 170 -12.65 15.69 20.74
CA LEU A 170 -14.11 15.69 20.57
C LEU A 170 -14.62 16.94 19.84
N GLU A 171 -14.08 18.12 20.17
CA GLU A 171 -14.42 19.37 19.47
C GLU A 171 -14.07 19.29 17.98
N LYS A 172 -12.91 18.70 17.62
CA LYS A 172 -12.51 18.49 16.22
C LYS A 172 -13.46 17.58 15.45
N LEU A 173 -14.11 16.64 16.14
CA LEU A 173 -15.12 15.76 15.54
C LEU A 173 -16.49 16.45 15.36
N GLY A 174 -16.66 17.65 15.95
CA GLY A 174 -17.91 18.41 15.94
C GLY A 174 -18.92 17.91 16.97
N VAL A 175 -18.46 17.17 17.99
CA VAL A 175 -19.32 16.68 19.07
C VAL A 175 -19.52 17.79 20.10
N PRO A 176 -20.77 18.20 20.39
CA PRO A 176 -21.02 19.26 21.35
C PRO A 176 -20.71 18.77 22.77
N ILE A 177 -19.77 19.45 23.43
CA ILE A 177 -19.49 19.28 24.86
C ILE A 177 -20.45 20.23 25.59
N LYS A 178 -21.51 19.68 26.19
CA LYS A 178 -22.49 20.43 26.99
C LYS A 178 -22.26 20.22 28.48
#